data_AF-A0AAV8YR27-F1
#
_entry.id   AF-A0AAV8YR27-F1
#
_cell.length_a   1.000
_cell.length_b   1.000
_cell.length_c   1.000
_cell.angle_alpha   90.00
_cell.angle_beta   90.00
_cell.angle_gamma   90.00
#
_symmetry.space_group_name_H-M   'P 1'
#
loop_
_entity.id
_entity.type
_entity.pdbx_description
1 polymer ?
#
loop_
_entity_poly.entity_id
_entity_poly.type
_entity_poly.pdbx_seq_one_letter_code
_entity_poly.pdbx_strand_id
1 'polypeptide(L)'
;MKLIQTAFKSRIASYRVHSENRYSDYNMFFESIKNKVIHLLSEVIKIHNAVKVIMELFGRYILQTQKIVDNKSFNTANKVIDSAAGLNDVFYVFVDLMTTQMSEFQKRDSEINHEYDVPMGEFLGEITDELESYGPGSYITEFVSGGPKKYAYRVFSTRDKEERVVCKVKGISLNYAASQLVNFEIIKSMILEPMSAGPVSITSRNILRTK
;
A
#
# COMPACT_ATOMS: atom_id res chain seq x y z
N MET A 1 -16.21 10.26 -12.30
CA MET A 1 -15.38 9.04 -12.47
C MET A 1 -14.21 9.39 -13.36
N LYS A 2 -12.99 8.95 -13.04
CA LYS A 2 -11.77 9.30 -13.78
C LYS A 2 -10.88 8.08 -13.97
N LEU A 3 -10.43 7.82 -15.20
CA LEU A 3 -9.36 6.87 -15.48
C LEU A 3 -8.03 7.44 -14.97
N ILE A 4 -7.34 6.70 -14.11
CA ILE A 4 -6.08 7.15 -13.49
C ILE A 4 -4.87 6.64 -14.27
N GLN A 5 -4.86 5.36 -14.61
CA GLN A 5 -3.72 4.72 -15.25
C GLN A 5 -4.19 3.53 -16.09
N THR A 6 -3.48 3.26 -17.18
CA THR A 6 -3.64 2.04 -17.97
C THR A 6 -2.28 1.41 -18.27
N ALA A 7 -2.28 0.10 -18.50
CA ALA A 7 -1.12 -0.65 -18.97
C ALA A 7 -1.56 -1.77 -19.94
N PHE A 8 -0.59 -2.31 -20.69
CA PHE A 8 -0.79 -3.43 -21.62
C PHE A 8 -1.95 -3.22 -22.62
N LYS A 9 -1.97 -2.06 -23.30
CA LYS A 9 -3.05 -1.66 -24.23
C LYS A 9 -4.44 -1.70 -23.55
N SER A 10 -4.51 -1.10 -22.35
CA SER A 10 -5.73 -1.00 -21.53
C SER A 10 -6.29 -2.33 -20.99
N ARG A 11 -5.52 -3.43 -21.06
CA ARG A 11 -5.87 -4.69 -20.37
C ARG A 11 -5.77 -4.59 -18.85
N ILE A 12 -5.01 -3.62 -18.36
CA ILE A 12 -5.00 -3.21 -16.95
C ILE A 12 -5.39 -1.75 -16.92
N ALA A 13 -6.41 -1.42 -16.13
CA ALA A 13 -6.90 -0.06 -15.99
C ALA A 13 -7.29 0.19 -14.52
N SER A 14 -6.91 1.35 -14.01
CA SER A 14 -7.23 1.81 -12.68
C SER A 14 -8.14 3.02 -12.77
N TYR A 15 -9.30 2.96 -12.10
CA TYR A 15 -10.30 4.02 -12.12
C TYR A 15 -10.47 4.61 -10.72
N ARG A 16 -10.71 5.91 -10.66
CA ARG A 16 -11.10 6.62 -9.45
C ARG A 16 -12.57 7.01 -9.55
N VAL A 17 -13.34 6.52 -8.60
CA VAL A 17 -14.74 6.90 -8.42
C VAL A 17 -14.83 7.78 -7.18
N HIS A 18 -15.48 8.93 -7.31
CA HIS A 18 -15.70 9.85 -6.21
C HIS A 18 -17.18 10.25 -6.18
N SER A 19 -17.66 10.54 -4.98
CA SER A 19 -18.90 11.27 -4.80
C SER A 19 -18.67 12.77 -5.04
N GLU A 20 -19.74 13.50 -5.34
CA GLU A 20 -19.76 14.97 -5.35
C GLU A 20 -19.88 15.53 -3.93
N ASN A 21 -20.52 14.77 -3.03
CA ASN A 21 -20.71 15.13 -1.63
C ASN A 21 -19.73 14.38 -0.73
N ARG A 22 -19.41 14.99 0.41
CA ARG A 22 -18.69 14.33 1.51
C ARG A 22 -19.72 13.63 2.40
N TYR A 23 -19.48 12.36 2.68
CA TYR A 23 -20.31 11.57 3.59
C TYR A 23 -19.47 11.08 4.75
N SER A 24 -20.04 11.15 5.96
CA SER A 24 -19.50 10.50 7.16
C SER A 24 -19.96 9.05 7.26
N ASP A 25 -21.17 8.75 6.77
CA ASP A 25 -21.74 7.42 6.69
C ASP A 25 -21.27 6.70 5.41
N TYR A 26 -20.65 5.53 5.57
CA TYR A 26 -20.10 4.77 4.45
C TYR A 26 -21.21 4.20 3.54
N ASN A 27 -22.37 3.82 4.08
CA ASN A 27 -23.48 3.29 3.28
C ASN A 27 -24.03 4.38 2.35
N MET A 28 -24.19 5.61 2.85
CA MET A 28 -24.59 6.75 2.03
C MET A 28 -23.56 7.04 0.92
N PHE A 29 -22.27 6.94 1.24
CA PHE A 29 -21.21 7.06 0.23
C PHE A 29 -21.32 5.97 -0.84
N PHE A 30 -21.44 4.71 -0.44
CA PHE A 30 -21.50 3.59 -1.39
C PHE A 30 -22.74 3.67 -2.29
N GLU A 31 -23.90 4.01 -1.75
CA GLU A 31 -25.11 4.23 -2.56
C GLU A 31 -24.92 5.39 -3.55
N SER A 32 -24.23 6.46 -3.17
CA SER A 32 -23.95 7.59 -4.07
C SER A 32 -23.07 7.23 -5.27
N ILE A 33 -22.19 6.22 -5.14
CA ILE A 33 -21.28 5.79 -6.19
C ILE A 33 -21.72 4.50 -6.90
N LYS A 34 -22.72 3.79 -6.37
CA LYS A 34 -23.18 2.48 -6.84
C LYS A 34 -23.41 2.45 -8.35
N ASN A 35 -24.23 3.37 -8.86
CA ASN A 35 -24.54 3.42 -10.30
C ASN A 35 -23.29 3.72 -11.16
N LYS A 36 -22.38 4.57 -10.67
CA LYS A 36 -21.11 4.89 -11.34
C LYS A 36 -20.22 3.64 -11.43
N VAL A 37 -20.15 2.84 -10.38
CA VAL A 37 -19.37 1.60 -10.34
C VAL A 37 -19.99 0.51 -11.22
N ILE A 38 -21.30 0.27 -11.10
CA ILE A 38 -21.99 -0.76 -11.90
C ILE A 38 -21.87 -0.46 -13.39
N HIS A 39 -22.05 0.80 -13.80
CA HIS A 39 -21.87 1.23 -15.18
C HIS A 39 -20.42 1.02 -15.66
N LEU A 40 -19.42 1.29 -14.82
CA LEU A 40 -18.03 1.03 -15.18
C LEU A 40 -17.77 -0.47 -15.41
N LEU A 41 -18.23 -1.31 -14.48
CA LEU A 41 -18.03 -2.75 -14.57
C LEU A 41 -18.73 -3.32 -15.81
N SER A 42 -19.95 -2.87 -16.11
CA SER A 42 -20.68 -3.33 -17.29
C SER A 42 -19.96 -2.97 -18.60
N GLU A 43 -19.46 -1.74 -18.73
CA GLU A 43 -18.71 -1.32 -19.92
C GLU A 43 -17.40 -2.10 -20.09
N VAL A 44 -16.67 -2.33 -19.00
CA VAL A 44 -15.41 -3.08 -19.03
C VAL A 44 -15.64 -4.56 -19.39
N ILE A 45 -16.71 -5.17 -18.86
CA ILE A 45 -17.08 -6.56 -19.17
C ILE A 45 -17.50 -6.70 -20.63
N LYS A 46 -18.25 -5.74 -21.20
CA LYS A 46 -18.60 -5.77 -22.63
C LYS A 46 -17.38 -5.82 -23.54
N ILE A 47 -16.30 -5.15 -23.16
CA ILE A 47 -15.07 -5.09 -23.95
C ILE A 47 -14.22 -6.37 -23.77
N HIS A 48 -14.12 -6.87 -22.54
CA HIS A 48 -13.14 -7.90 -22.18
C HIS A 48 -13.73 -9.28 -21.86
N ASN A 49 -15.05 -9.42 -21.89
CA ASN A 49 -15.87 -10.61 -21.56
C ASN A 49 -15.77 -11.06 -20.08
N ALA A 50 -14.57 -11.14 -19.54
CA ALA A 50 -14.30 -11.43 -18.14
C ALA A 50 -13.13 -10.59 -17.64
N VAL A 51 -13.26 -10.05 -16.42
CA VAL A 51 -12.24 -9.20 -15.81
C VAL A 51 -12.02 -9.52 -14.35
N LYS A 52 -10.79 -9.33 -13.91
CA LYS A 52 -10.41 -9.40 -12.50
C LYS A 52 -10.50 -8.01 -11.89
N VAL A 53 -11.37 -7.84 -10.90
CA VAL A 53 -11.63 -6.56 -10.24
C VAL A 53 -11.10 -6.57 -8.83
N ILE A 54 -10.50 -5.45 -8.45
CA ILE A 54 -10.08 -5.12 -7.10
C ILE A 54 -10.62 -3.72 -6.83
N MET A 55 -11.39 -3.58 -5.77
CA MET A 55 -11.83 -2.30 -5.22
C MET A 55 -10.98 -1.92 -4.00
N GLU A 56 -10.62 -0.65 -3.91
CA GLU A 56 -9.96 -0.05 -2.76
C GLU A 56 -10.68 1.26 -2.40
N LEU A 57 -11.04 1.42 -1.13
CA LEU A 57 -11.64 2.65 -0.59
C LEU A 57 -10.64 3.32 0.32
N PHE A 58 -10.49 4.62 0.15
CA PHE A 58 -9.68 5.48 0.97
C PHE A 58 -10.62 6.29 1.88
N GLY A 59 -10.56 6.02 3.18
CA GLY A 59 -11.29 6.75 4.21
C GLY A 59 -10.37 7.68 4.99
N ARG A 60 -10.88 8.87 5.32
CA ARG A 60 -10.21 9.82 6.21
C ARG A 60 -10.80 9.68 7.61
N TYR A 61 -9.99 9.22 8.55
CA TYR A 61 -10.36 9.03 9.95
C TYR A 61 -9.83 10.19 10.77
N ILE A 62 -10.64 10.67 11.70
CA ILE A 62 -10.28 11.77 12.59
C ILE A 62 -10.37 11.24 14.01
N LEU A 63 -9.23 11.14 14.68
CA LEU A 63 -9.19 10.80 16.09
C LEU A 63 -9.54 12.05 16.89
N GLN A 64 -10.76 12.08 17.45
CA GLN A 64 -11.29 13.26 18.15
C GLN A 64 -10.42 13.68 19.34
N THR A 65 -9.77 12.71 19.99
CA THR A 65 -8.93 12.92 21.18
C THR A 65 -7.61 13.64 20.89
N GLN A 66 -7.02 13.44 19.71
CA GLN A 66 -5.66 13.93 19.40
C GLN A 66 -5.61 14.94 18.23
N LYS A 67 -6.75 15.26 17.61
CA LYS A 67 -6.83 16.05 16.35
C LYS A 67 -5.95 15.47 15.22
N ILE A 68 -5.59 14.19 15.31
CA ILE A 68 -4.82 13.49 14.29
C ILE A 68 -5.78 13.04 13.20
N VAL A 69 -5.37 13.27 11.97
CA VAL A 69 -6.09 12.84 10.77
C VAL A 69 -5.28 11.72 10.14
N ASP A 70 -5.84 10.51 10.11
CA ASP A 70 -5.23 9.36 9.43
C ASP A 70 -6.02 9.01 8.16
N ASN A 71 -5.31 8.64 7.11
CA ASN A 71 -5.92 8.17 5.87
C ASN A 71 -5.74 6.66 5.78
N LYS A 72 -6.83 5.93 5.95
CA LYS A 72 -6.82 4.47 5.88
C LYS A 72 -7.40 4.00 4.56
N SER A 73 -6.73 3.05 3.91
CA SER A 73 -7.32 2.32 2.80
C SER A 73 -7.73 0.91 3.19
N PHE A 74 -8.81 0.45 2.56
CA PHE A 74 -9.36 -0.89 2.69
C PHE A 74 -9.48 -1.45 1.29
N ASN A 75 -9.09 -2.69 1.08
CA ASN A 75 -9.11 -3.29 -0.24
C ASN A 75 -9.78 -4.66 -0.23
N THR A 76 -10.30 -5.01 -1.39
CA THR A 76 -10.92 -6.31 -1.66
C THR A 76 -9.90 -7.27 -2.24
N ALA A 77 -10.08 -8.57 -2.01
CA ALA A 77 -9.36 -9.59 -2.76
C ALA A 77 -9.79 -9.55 -4.23
N ASN A 78 -8.98 -10.15 -5.10
CA ASN A 78 -9.31 -10.19 -6.52
C ASN A 78 -10.58 -11.01 -6.78
N LYS A 79 -11.55 -10.42 -7.47
CA LYS A 79 -12.77 -11.12 -7.88
C LYS A 79 -12.88 -11.14 -9.39
N VAL A 80 -13.07 -12.32 -9.97
CA VAL A 80 -13.31 -12.48 -11.40
C VAL A 80 -14.81 -12.27 -11.63
N ILE A 81 -15.15 -11.41 -12.57
CA ILE A 81 -16.52 -11.11 -12.98
C ILE A 81 -16.63 -11.21 -14.50
N ASP A 82 -17.78 -11.68 -14.98
CA ASP A 82 -18.09 -11.86 -16.39
C ASP A 82 -19.49 -11.33 -16.72
N SER A 83 -19.95 -11.54 -17.96
CA SER A 83 -21.27 -11.11 -18.42
C SER A 83 -22.45 -11.76 -17.69
N ALA A 84 -22.25 -12.88 -17.01
CA ALA A 84 -23.30 -13.57 -16.25
C ALA A 84 -23.37 -13.09 -14.78
N ALA A 85 -22.37 -12.32 -14.32
CA ALA A 85 -22.31 -11.85 -12.94
C ALA A 85 -23.40 -10.81 -12.63
N GLY A 86 -24.14 -11.03 -11.54
CA GLY A 86 -25.03 -10.01 -10.95
C GLY A 86 -24.22 -8.83 -10.41
N LEU A 87 -24.07 -7.75 -11.19
CA LEU A 87 -23.20 -6.62 -10.83
C LEU A 87 -23.63 -5.91 -9.53
N ASN A 88 -24.93 -5.92 -9.22
CA ASN A 88 -25.44 -5.42 -7.94
C ASN A 88 -24.93 -6.27 -6.78
N ASP A 89 -25.03 -7.60 -6.90
CA ASP A 89 -24.60 -8.53 -5.85
C ASP A 89 -23.07 -8.46 -5.68
N VAL A 90 -22.34 -8.37 -6.80
CA VAL A 90 -20.89 -8.14 -6.78
C VAL A 90 -20.56 -6.85 -6.02
N PHE A 91 -21.27 -5.77 -6.29
CA PHE A 91 -21.08 -4.49 -5.59
C PHE A 91 -21.35 -4.62 -4.11
N TYR A 92 -22.48 -5.23 -3.70
CA TYR A 92 -22.82 -5.40 -2.30
C TYR A 92 -21.84 -6.32 -1.55
N VAL A 93 -21.32 -7.36 -2.20
CA VAL A 93 -20.24 -8.19 -1.61
C VAL A 93 -18.97 -7.36 -1.35
N PHE A 94 -18.63 -6.45 -2.27
CA PHE A 94 -17.50 -5.54 -2.03
C PHE A 94 -17.79 -4.56 -0.89
N VAL A 95 -18.99 -3.98 -0.85
CA VAL A 95 -19.40 -3.05 0.22
C VAL A 95 -19.38 -3.73 1.59
N ASP A 96 -19.90 -4.95 1.69
CA ASP A 96 -19.93 -5.72 2.94
C ASP A 96 -18.52 -5.97 3.47
N LEU A 97 -17.63 -6.52 2.64
CA LEU A 97 -16.24 -6.78 3.02
C LEU A 97 -15.53 -5.51 3.54
N MET A 98 -15.77 -4.40 2.86
CA MET A 98 -15.15 -3.12 3.19
C MET A 98 -15.70 -2.57 4.49
N THR A 99 -17.02 -2.64 4.69
CA THR A 99 -17.69 -2.22 5.93
C THR A 99 -17.23 -3.08 7.11
N THR A 100 -17.02 -4.39 6.91
CA THR A 100 -16.44 -5.27 7.94
C THR A 100 -15.04 -4.82 8.34
N GLN A 101 -14.14 -4.63 7.37
CA GLN A 101 -12.76 -4.19 7.66
C GLN A 101 -12.72 -2.83 8.36
N MET A 102 -13.61 -1.90 7.99
CA MET A 102 -13.75 -0.59 8.65
C MET A 102 -14.25 -0.72 10.08
N SER A 103 -15.26 -1.57 10.30
CA SER A 103 -15.81 -1.81 11.65
C SER A 103 -14.76 -2.44 12.56
N GLU A 104 -13.97 -3.39 12.07
CA GLU A 104 -12.84 -3.98 12.79
C GLU A 104 -11.73 -2.97 13.09
N PHE A 105 -11.48 -2.04 12.17
CA PHE A 105 -10.53 -0.95 12.40
C PHE A 105 -11.01 0.00 13.50
N GLN A 106 -12.28 0.45 13.44
CA GLN A 106 -12.87 1.31 14.48
C GLN A 106 -12.87 0.66 15.87
N LYS A 107 -13.17 -0.65 15.94
CA LYS A 107 -13.12 -1.40 17.21
C LYS A 107 -11.71 -1.44 17.79
N ARG A 108 -10.70 -1.73 16.96
CA ARG A 108 -9.31 -1.74 17.40
C ARG A 108 -8.88 -0.37 17.95
N ASP A 109 -9.15 0.72 17.24
CA ASP A 109 -8.79 2.07 17.74
C ASP A 109 -9.57 2.46 19.01
N SER A 110 -10.79 1.94 19.20
CA SER A 110 -11.58 2.19 20.42
C SER A 110 -11.08 1.39 21.62
N GLU A 111 -10.57 0.18 21.37
CA GLU A 111 -9.93 -0.69 22.38
C GLU A 111 -8.50 -0.23 22.70
N ILE A 112 -7.85 0.52 21.80
CA ILE A 112 -6.55 1.19 22.01
C ILE A 112 -6.77 2.53 22.77
N ASN A 113 -7.45 2.46 23.92
CA ASN A 113 -7.24 3.42 25.02
C ASN A 113 -6.42 2.82 26.16
N HIS A 114 -5.87 1.62 25.97
CA HIS A 114 -4.73 1.16 26.76
C HIS A 114 -3.50 1.35 25.88
N GLU A 115 -2.57 2.17 26.34
CA GLU A 115 -1.18 2.13 25.93
C GLU A 115 -0.77 0.65 25.93
N TYR A 116 -0.67 0.07 24.73
CA TYR A 116 -0.30 -1.34 24.57
C TYR A 116 1.19 -1.38 24.90
N ASP A 117 1.50 -1.46 26.18
CA ASP A 117 2.85 -1.53 26.69
C ASP A 117 3.37 -2.94 26.38
N VAL A 118 3.86 -3.10 25.15
CA VAL A 118 4.41 -4.37 24.71
C VAL A 118 5.72 -4.56 25.46
N PRO A 119 5.87 -5.64 26.23
CA PRO A 119 7.10 -5.89 26.96
C PRO A 119 8.30 -5.93 26.01
N MET A 120 9.40 -5.30 26.41
CA MET A 120 10.68 -5.40 25.72
C MET A 120 11.38 -6.69 26.14
N GLY A 121 11.98 -7.41 25.20
CA GLY A 121 12.71 -8.65 25.49
C GLY A 121 12.85 -9.56 24.27
N GLU A 122 13.46 -10.74 24.45
CA GLU A 122 13.83 -11.66 23.35
C GLU A 122 12.79 -12.76 23.09
N PHE A 123 11.67 -12.78 23.82
CA PHE A 123 10.64 -13.83 23.68
C PHE A 123 9.59 -13.49 22.63
N LEU A 124 8.83 -14.52 22.23
CA LEU A 124 7.77 -14.37 21.22
C LEU A 124 6.69 -13.41 21.70
N GLY A 125 6.49 -12.31 20.96
CA GLY A 125 5.49 -11.29 21.26
C GLY A 125 6.06 -10.05 21.96
N GLU A 126 7.35 -10.07 22.32
CA GLU A 126 8.07 -8.93 22.88
C GLU A 126 8.68 -8.05 21.77
N ILE A 127 8.90 -6.76 22.07
CA ILE A 127 9.60 -5.85 21.16
C ILE A 127 11.10 -5.94 21.42
N THR A 128 11.87 -6.15 20.36
CA THR A 128 13.34 -6.13 20.36
C THR A 128 13.87 -4.93 19.58
N ASP A 129 15.01 -4.38 20.01
CA ASP A 129 15.73 -3.39 19.22
C ASP A 129 16.54 -4.07 18.08
N GLU A 130 16.03 -3.97 16.85
CA GLU A 130 16.68 -4.52 15.66
C GLU A 130 18.08 -3.93 15.38
N LEU A 131 18.38 -2.74 15.93
CA LEU A 131 19.64 -2.05 15.72
C LEU A 131 20.77 -2.53 16.65
N GLU A 132 20.48 -3.35 17.67
CA GLU A 132 21.51 -3.92 18.55
C GLU A 132 22.59 -4.68 17.78
N SER A 133 22.22 -5.26 16.63
CA SER A 133 23.15 -5.92 15.70
C SER A 133 24.23 -4.99 15.13
N TYR A 134 24.04 -3.66 15.20
CA TYR A 134 25.02 -2.63 14.84
C TYR A 134 25.81 -2.08 16.05
N GLY A 135 25.51 -2.57 17.25
CA GLY A 135 26.10 -2.12 18.52
C GLY A 135 25.06 -1.43 19.41
N PRO A 136 25.11 -1.61 20.74
CA PRO A 136 24.21 -0.93 21.67
C PRO A 136 24.22 0.59 21.47
N GLY A 137 23.03 1.19 21.43
CA GLY A 137 22.86 2.63 21.19
C GLY A 137 23.10 3.07 19.75
N SER A 138 23.21 2.13 18.79
CA SER A 138 23.13 2.47 17.36
C SER A 138 21.75 3.02 17.04
N TYR A 139 21.69 3.97 16.11
CA TYR A 139 20.43 4.63 15.76
C TYR A 139 20.38 4.94 14.28
N ILE A 140 19.16 5.05 13.75
CA ILE A 140 18.93 5.49 12.38
C ILE A 140 19.18 6.99 12.30
N THR A 141 20.12 7.42 11.45
CA THR A 141 20.42 8.83 11.20
C THR A 141 19.49 9.41 10.14
N GLU A 142 19.08 8.60 9.17
CA GLU A 142 18.21 9.03 8.08
C GLU A 142 17.33 7.90 7.58
N PHE A 143 16.06 8.18 7.30
CA PHE A 143 15.08 7.22 6.81
C PHE A 143 14.31 7.79 5.61
N VAL A 144 14.19 7.00 4.54
CA VAL A 144 13.40 7.33 3.35
C VAL A 144 12.45 6.20 3.00
N SER A 145 11.20 6.54 2.66
CA SER A 145 10.16 5.56 2.32
C SER A 145 9.44 5.93 1.03
N GLY A 146 9.46 5.01 0.07
CA GLY A 146 8.67 5.05 -1.17
C GLY A 146 7.42 4.17 -1.10
N GLY A 147 7.02 3.72 0.11
CA GLY A 147 5.83 2.89 0.34
C GLY A 147 6.14 1.48 0.85
N PRO A 148 5.12 0.58 0.89
CA PRO A 148 5.25 -0.75 1.45
C PRO A 148 6.41 -1.55 0.82
N LYS A 149 7.36 -1.97 1.65
CA LYS A 149 8.55 -2.77 1.25
C LYS A 149 9.43 -2.10 0.19
N LYS A 150 9.44 -0.76 0.18
CA LYS A 150 10.31 0.11 -0.63
C LYS A 150 10.83 1.25 0.24
N TYR A 151 11.90 1.01 0.97
CA TYR A 151 12.49 2.00 1.88
C TYR A 151 14.00 1.83 1.96
N ALA A 152 14.68 2.86 2.45
CA ALA A 152 16.09 2.79 2.76
C ALA A 152 16.40 3.63 4.01
N TYR A 153 17.42 3.25 4.76
CA TYR A 153 17.85 3.98 5.94
C TYR A 153 19.35 3.91 6.15
N ARG A 154 19.88 4.93 6.83
CA ARG A 154 21.25 5.01 7.32
C ARG A 154 21.25 4.73 8.81
N VAL A 155 22.13 3.84 9.26
CA VAL A 155 22.36 3.54 10.67
C VAL A 155 23.74 4.02 11.04
N PHE A 156 23.87 4.81 12.10
CA PHE A 156 25.17 5.01 12.72
C PHE A 156 25.46 3.82 13.63
N SER A 157 26.43 3.00 13.25
CA SER A 157 26.87 1.85 14.04
C SER A 157 27.82 2.33 15.15
N THR A 158 27.42 2.17 16.41
CA THR A 158 28.29 2.49 17.55
C THR A 158 29.45 1.50 17.69
N ARG A 159 29.25 0.25 17.26
CA ARG A 159 30.30 -0.78 17.25
C ARG A 159 31.41 -0.42 16.26
N ASP A 160 31.03 -0.11 15.03
CA ASP A 160 31.97 0.05 13.92
C ASP A 160 32.35 1.54 13.71
N LYS A 161 31.68 2.46 14.42
CA LYS A 161 31.85 3.93 14.36
C LYS A 161 31.71 4.50 12.94
N GLU A 162 30.83 3.89 12.15
CA GLU A 162 30.60 4.21 10.75
C GLU A 162 29.10 4.23 10.43
N GLU A 163 28.74 4.92 9.35
CA GLU A 163 27.38 4.81 8.79
C GLU A 163 27.25 3.54 7.94
N ARG A 164 26.17 2.81 8.16
CA ARG A 164 25.74 1.69 7.32
C ARG A 164 24.45 2.00 6.63
N VAL A 165 24.36 1.61 5.36
CA VAL A 165 23.17 1.83 4.53
C VAL A 165 22.43 0.51 4.37
N VAL A 166 21.12 0.55 4.62
CA VAL A 166 20.20 -0.55 4.32
C VAL A 166 19.19 -0.08 3.29
N CYS A 167 19.11 -0.81 2.17
CA CYS A 167 18.08 -0.61 1.16
C CYS A 167 17.16 -1.84 1.10
N LYS A 168 15.85 -1.63 1.12
CA LYS A 168 14.84 -2.68 1.02
C LYS A 168 13.88 -2.36 -0.11
N VAL A 169 14.05 -3.06 -1.24
CA VAL A 169 13.24 -2.87 -2.44
C VAL A 169 12.70 -4.21 -2.91
N LYS A 170 11.45 -4.52 -2.54
CA LYS A 170 10.83 -5.80 -2.91
C LYS A 170 10.74 -5.98 -4.43
N GLY A 171 11.10 -7.17 -4.89
CA GLY A 171 11.07 -7.54 -6.31
C GLY A 171 12.38 -7.28 -7.05
N ILE A 172 13.37 -6.66 -6.39
CA ILE A 172 14.71 -6.44 -6.93
C ILE A 172 15.71 -7.16 -6.02
N SER A 173 16.52 -8.05 -6.60
CA SER A 173 17.67 -8.61 -5.88
C SER A 173 18.80 -7.58 -5.87
N LEU A 174 19.16 -7.07 -4.69
CA LEU A 174 20.25 -6.12 -4.50
C LEU A 174 21.61 -6.84 -4.53
N ASN A 175 21.97 -7.37 -5.70
CA ASN A 175 23.35 -7.76 -5.99
C ASN A 175 24.20 -6.50 -6.22
N TYR A 176 25.52 -6.66 -6.33
CA TYR A 176 26.43 -5.52 -6.51
C TYR A 176 26.02 -4.59 -7.66
N ALA A 177 25.70 -5.12 -8.84
CA ALA A 177 25.30 -4.29 -9.98
C ALA A 177 23.97 -3.55 -9.72
N ALA A 178 23.00 -4.22 -9.12
CA ALA A 178 21.71 -3.64 -8.77
C ALA A 178 21.81 -2.62 -7.63
N SER A 179 22.69 -2.82 -6.65
CA SER A 179 22.91 -1.88 -5.55
C SER A 179 23.59 -0.59 -6.02
N GLN A 180 24.40 -0.63 -7.09
CA GLN A 180 24.93 0.60 -7.69
C GLN A 180 23.81 1.45 -8.33
N LEU A 181 22.76 0.82 -8.86
CA LEU A 181 21.64 1.49 -9.52
C LEU A 181 20.51 1.85 -8.55
N VAL A 182 20.31 1.04 -7.52
CA VAL A 182 19.27 1.18 -6.50
C VAL A 182 19.96 1.28 -5.14
N ASN A 183 20.38 2.48 -4.81
CA ASN A 183 20.98 2.85 -3.53
C ASN A 183 20.13 3.90 -2.80
N PHE A 184 20.57 4.27 -1.60
CA PHE A 184 19.88 5.23 -0.75
C PHE A 184 19.63 6.58 -1.44
N GLU A 185 20.64 7.15 -2.09
CA GLU A 185 20.53 8.46 -2.77
C GLU A 185 19.53 8.42 -3.93
N ILE A 186 19.54 7.34 -4.71
CA ILE A 186 18.59 7.17 -5.82
C ILE A 186 17.17 7.00 -5.30
N ILE A 187 16.96 6.23 -4.24
CA ILE A 187 15.63 6.07 -3.64
C ILE A 187 15.14 7.42 -3.09
N LYS A 188 16.02 8.16 -2.41
CA LYS A 188 15.73 9.49 -1.87
C LYS A 188 15.36 10.49 -2.97
N SER A 189 16.14 10.56 -4.05
CA SER A 189 15.87 11.47 -5.17
C SER A 189 14.57 11.11 -5.90
N MET A 190 14.27 9.82 -6.08
CA MET A 190 13.00 9.36 -6.67
C MET A 190 11.77 9.80 -5.86
N ILE A 191 11.89 9.86 -4.52
CA ILE A 191 10.80 10.28 -3.63
C ILE A 191 10.63 11.80 -3.66
N LEU A 192 11.73 12.54 -3.63
CA LEU A 192 11.71 14.01 -3.54
C LEU A 192 11.45 14.69 -4.88
N GLU A 193 11.90 14.10 -6.00
CA GLU A 193 11.85 14.70 -7.34
C GLU A 193 11.21 13.76 -8.38
N PRO A 194 9.92 13.41 -8.24
CA PRO A 194 9.27 12.37 -9.04
C PRO A 194 9.08 12.70 -10.54
N MET A 195 9.43 13.91 -11.01
CA MET A 195 9.16 14.37 -12.39
C MET A 195 10.41 14.52 -13.29
N SER A 196 11.63 14.44 -12.75
CA SER A 196 12.86 14.68 -13.52
C SER A 196 13.59 13.39 -13.92
N ALA A 197 13.47 12.33 -13.12
CA ALA A 197 14.19 11.08 -13.35
C ALA A 197 13.35 10.10 -14.20
N GLY A 198 13.85 9.76 -15.39
CA GLY A 198 13.33 8.63 -16.17
C GLY A 198 13.47 7.29 -15.43
N PRO A 199 12.81 6.22 -15.91
CA PRO A 199 12.84 4.93 -15.23
C PRO A 199 14.27 4.37 -15.13
N VAL A 200 14.69 3.98 -13.92
CA VAL A 200 15.96 3.28 -13.70
C VAL A 200 15.85 1.85 -14.23
N SER A 201 16.63 1.55 -15.26
CA SER A 201 16.65 0.24 -15.90
C SER A 201 17.66 -0.68 -15.22
N ILE A 202 17.19 -1.78 -14.65
CA ILE A 202 18.04 -2.80 -14.03
C ILE A 202 18.11 -3.99 -14.99
N THR A 203 19.26 -4.17 -15.63
CA THR A 203 19.48 -5.33 -16.51
C THR A 203 19.99 -6.50 -15.68
N SER A 204 19.09 -7.40 -15.26
CA SER A 204 19.51 -8.66 -14.64
C SER A 204 19.59 -9.76 -15.70
N ARG A 205 20.70 -10.51 -15.76
CA ARG A 205 20.82 -11.73 -16.58
C ARG A 205 20.32 -12.98 -15.85
N ASN A 206 19.25 -12.84 -15.07
CA ASN A 206 18.63 -14.02 -14.48
C ASN A 206 17.79 -14.70 -15.56
N ILE A 207 18.40 -15.69 -16.22
CA ILE A 207 17.72 -16.63 -17.10
C ILE A 207 16.73 -17.44 -16.24
N LEU A 208 15.45 -17.39 -16.60
CA LEU A 208 14.32 -18.17 -16.06
C LEU A 208 14.55 -19.69 -16.12
N ARG A 209 13.90 -20.46 -15.22
CA ARG A 209 13.09 -21.70 -15.49
C ARG A 209 12.76 -22.42 -14.17
N THR A 210 11.67 -23.18 -13.96
CA THR A 210 10.67 -23.85 -14.83
C THR A 210 9.43 -24.21 -13.98
N LYS A 211 8.25 -24.29 -14.64
CA LYS A 211 6.93 -24.84 -14.20
C LYS A 211 6.36 -24.39 -12.85
#